data_AF-A0A955WHA5-F1
#
_entry.id   AF-A0A955WHA5-F1
#
_cell.length_a   1.000
_cell.length_b   1.000
_cell.length_c   1.000
_cell.angle_alpha   90.00
_cell.angle_beta   90.00
_cell.angle_gamma   90.00
#
_symmetry.space_group_name_H-M   'P 1'
#
loop_
_entity.id
_entity.type
_entity.pdbx_description
1 polymer ?
#
loop_
_entity_poly.entity_id
_entity_poly.type
_entity_poly.pdbx_seq_one_letter_code
_entity_poly.pdbx_strand_id
1 'polypeptide(L)'
;MVLSAAGIWACESAVDGPAPQIEAPDSGAPAIEPGYVCRDQLTTEVRIHGRAFSPSPIDVPGDPRTALPTLTLVGRQGLDGATPPAAGAADVRYGGEREQINAAKLTWQSQQQLTFTVDQELVLDDTGATGRLPAAVFDVRVLNPTGNQVEVPAQLAAIDRPSLTEVTPSITCLAQGERTVRLDGASQAVIDGLPATVDIGPASDFAIGEFQDCTDVPHETVPGKLCTAADVPLAQDALPVGFHGITFQNPAPAACHSEEDIRLRVVPPPSLTGVRPPLVCTAEGEREVILDGADLLDIDGMLPAVTMTAPDGTPMAITVRSLGGTCEMLETRNHEVRTCTEITVVLPQDPALAAPYAPVFELTNPGPAGCLATLEDALIITPPPVIVEAVPPAICTGERDRDVEIRGEGFLEVDGTPPAVKMDDLDVEVISFADCDTLPVVGMTVQRCASMTVRVPQGELAVAMGEAYAQPLIRVENPQPAGCFVV
;
A
#
# COMPACT_ATOMS: atom_id res chain seq x y z
N MET A 1 56.16 56.51 -60.56
CA MET A 1 56.72 55.58 -59.55
C MET A 1 55.65 54.54 -59.29
N VAL A 2 55.77 53.36 -59.92
CA VAL A 2 54.78 52.28 -59.87
C VAL A 2 55.38 51.21 -58.95
N LEU A 3 54.82 51.03 -57.75
CA LEU A 3 55.18 49.92 -56.87
C LEU A 3 54.42 48.66 -57.32
N SER A 4 55.17 47.64 -57.74
CA SER A 4 54.65 46.29 -57.95
C SER A 4 54.59 45.55 -56.62
N ALA A 5 53.40 45.14 -56.19
CA ALA A 5 53.20 44.26 -55.05
C ALA A 5 53.41 42.80 -55.51
N ALA A 6 54.42 42.14 -54.98
CA ALA A 6 54.63 40.71 -55.15
C ALA A 6 53.64 39.96 -54.23
N GLY A 7 52.66 39.28 -54.82
CA GLY A 7 51.76 38.39 -54.11
C GLY A 7 52.50 37.14 -53.65
N ILE A 8 52.65 36.98 -52.34
CA ILE A 8 53.07 35.71 -51.72
C ILE A 8 51.87 34.77 -51.83
N TRP A 9 51.95 33.77 -52.69
CA TRP A 9 51.01 32.65 -52.71
C TRP A 9 51.30 31.80 -51.49
N ALA A 10 50.55 31.99 -50.40
CA ALA A 10 50.50 31.02 -49.33
C ALA A 10 49.82 29.77 -49.90
N CYS A 11 50.58 28.69 -50.08
CA CYS A 11 49.98 27.38 -50.35
C CYS A 11 49.18 26.98 -49.11
N GLU A 12 47.87 27.19 -49.14
CA GLU A 12 46.98 26.60 -48.16
C GLU A 12 47.01 25.09 -48.38
N SER A 13 47.76 24.38 -47.53
CA SER A 13 47.85 22.92 -47.54
C SER A 13 46.60 22.32 -46.89
N ALA A 14 45.43 22.68 -47.42
CA ALA A 14 44.18 22.03 -47.05
C ALA A 14 44.24 20.58 -47.56
N VAL A 15 44.36 19.63 -46.64
CA VAL A 15 44.25 18.21 -46.95
C VAL A 15 42.77 17.91 -47.11
N ASP A 16 42.35 17.65 -48.34
CA ASP A 16 40.98 17.19 -48.62
C ASP A 16 40.81 15.74 -48.13
N GLY A 17 39.68 15.46 -47.50
CA GLY A 17 39.36 14.16 -46.92
C GLY A 17 37.90 13.80 -47.16
N PRO A 18 37.51 12.53 -46.98
CA PRO A 18 36.10 12.17 -47.10
C PRO A 18 35.28 12.81 -45.98
N ALA A 19 34.03 13.16 -46.30
CA ALA A 19 33.07 13.57 -45.29
C ALA A 19 32.65 12.36 -44.44
N PRO A 20 32.62 12.49 -43.09
CA PRO A 20 32.13 11.41 -42.25
C PRO A 20 30.65 11.14 -42.56
N GLN A 21 30.20 9.92 -42.31
CA GLN A 21 28.79 9.53 -42.41
C GLN A 21 28.43 8.78 -41.14
N ILE A 22 27.27 9.06 -40.56
CA ILE A 22 26.70 8.28 -39.45
C ILE A 22 25.54 7.48 -40.04
N GLU A 23 25.65 6.17 -39.99
CA GLU A 23 24.69 5.26 -40.59
C GLU A 23 24.67 3.93 -39.83
N ALA A 24 23.51 3.27 -39.85
CA ALA A 24 23.35 1.96 -39.27
C ALA A 24 24.25 0.94 -40.00
N PRO A 25 24.93 0.04 -39.27
CA PRO A 25 25.65 -1.07 -39.90
C PRO A 25 24.68 -2.05 -40.57
N ASP A 26 25.18 -2.86 -41.50
CA ASP A 26 24.40 -3.89 -42.21
C ASP A 26 23.78 -4.95 -41.27
N SER A 27 24.22 -5.01 -40.00
CA SER A 27 23.65 -5.87 -38.97
C SER A 27 22.25 -5.43 -38.50
N GLY A 28 21.80 -4.24 -38.88
CA GLY A 28 20.51 -3.67 -38.46
C GLY A 28 20.54 -3.03 -37.07
N ALA A 29 21.70 -2.92 -36.42
CA ALA A 29 21.85 -2.12 -35.21
C ALA A 29 21.60 -0.63 -35.51
N PRO A 30 21.14 0.17 -34.53
CA PRO A 30 21.01 1.60 -34.74
C PRO A 30 22.36 2.26 -35.03
N ALA A 31 22.35 3.41 -35.71
CA ALA A 31 23.57 4.16 -35.99
C ALA A 31 24.28 4.62 -34.71
N ILE A 32 23.53 4.78 -33.62
CA ILE A 32 24.02 5.16 -32.29
C ILE A 32 23.42 4.20 -31.26
N GLU A 33 24.27 3.54 -30.48
CA GLU A 33 23.87 2.52 -29.51
C GLU A 33 24.64 2.68 -28.18
N PRO A 34 23.96 2.80 -27.03
CA PRO A 34 22.51 2.89 -26.89
C PRO A 34 21.95 4.26 -27.27
N GLY A 35 20.67 4.31 -27.66
CA GLY A 35 19.95 5.57 -27.92
C GLY A 35 19.46 6.28 -26.65
N TYR A 36 19.40 5.59 -25.51
CA TYR A 36 19.06 6.16 -24.20
C TYR A 36 20.20 5.94 -23.21
N VAL A 37 20.52 6.97 -22.43
CA VAL A 37 21.53 6.89 -21.36
C VAL A 37 20.97 7.45 -20.06
N CYS A 38 21.29 6.81 -18.94
CA CYS A 38 21.11 7.41 -17.63
C CYS A 38 22.25 8.39 -17.35
N ARG A 39 21.93 9.65 -17.11
CA ARG A 39 22.92 10.68 -16.78
C ARG A 39 23.35 10.69 -15.30
N ASP A 40 22.58 10.06 -14.42
CA ASP A 40 22.73 10.24 -12.97
C ASP A 40 23.59 9.17 -12.28
N GLN A 41 23.47 7.91 -12.69
CA GLN A 41 24.00 6.77 -11.92
C GLN A 41 24.98 5.90 -12.70
N LEU A 42 24.92 5.91 -14.02
CA LEU A 42 25.66 4.96 -14.85
C LEU A 42 26.76 5.65 -15.65
N THR A 43 27.86 4.93 -15.85
CA THR A 43 28.83 5.21 -16.89
C THR A 43 28.45 4.37 -18.11
N THR A 44 28.03 5.04 -19.19
CA THR A 44 27.55 4.37 -20.40
C THR A 44 28.51 4.60 -21.54
N GLU A 45 29.01 3.52 -22.16
CA GLU A 45 29.70 3.60 -23.44
C GLU A 45 28.66 3.70 -24.56
N VAL A 46 28.72 4.77 -25.35
CA VAL A 46 27.90 4.99 -26.53
C VAL A 46 28.75 4.77 -27.77
N ARG A 47 28.29 3.90 -28.64
CA ARG A 47 28.92 3.55 -29.91
C ARG A 47 28.23 4.26 -31.05
N ILE A 48 29.02 4.81 -31.95
CA ILE A 48 28.55 5.44 -33.19
C ILE A 48 29.10 4.64 -34.36
N HIS A 49 28.18 4.18 -35.19
CA HIS A 49 28.44 3.50 -36.44
C HIS A 49 28.39 4.47 -37.62
N GLY A 50 29.22 4.20 -38.62
CA GLY A 50 29.29 5.07 -39.77
C GLY A 50 30.36 4.69 -40.78
N ARG A 51 30.80 5.68 -41.55
CA ARG A 51 31.90 5.57 -42.50
C ARG A 51 32.75 6.83 -42.49
N ALA A 52 33.98 6.67 -42.96
CA ALA A 52 34.92 7.77 -43.16
C ALA A 52 35.24 8.59 -41.90
N PHE A 53 35.16 8.00 -40.70
CA PHE A 53 35.73 8.58 -39.48
C PHE A 53 37.27 8.57 -39.60
N SER A 54 37.82 9.66 -40.12
CA SER A 54 39.16 9.66 -40.68
C SER A 54 40.11 10.41 -39.75
N PRO A 55 41.01 9.72 -39.03
CA PRO A 55 42.07 10.42 -38.32
C PRO A 55 43.06 11.03 -39.32
N SER A 56 43.69 12.15 -38.96
CA SER A 56 44.69 12.81 -39.80
C SER A 56 46.02 12.92 -39.06
N PRO A 57 47.17 12.60 -39.71
CA PRO A 57 48.46 12.99 -39.16
C PRO A 57 48.55 14.52 -39.15
N ILE A 58 49.00 15.08 -38.04
CA ILE A 58 49.27 16.51 -37.86
C ILE A 58 50.70 16.70 -37.35
N ASP A 59 51.21 17.94 -37.46
CA ASP A 59 52.54 18.35 -36.99
C ASP A 59 53.74 17.60 -37.60
N VAL A 60 53.55 17.06 -38.81
CA VAL A 60 54.61 16.44 -39.62
C VAL A 60 55.46 17.52 -40.32
N PRO A 61 56.80 17.44 -40.32
CA PRO A 61 57.65 16.37 -39.79
C PRO A 61 58.14 16.57 -38.35
N GLY A 62 57.67 17.61 -37.63
CA GLY A 62 58.20 18.03 -36.33
C GLY A 62 57.87 17.08 -35.20
N ASP A 63 56.60 17.04 -34.78
CA ASP A 63 56.10 16.22 -33.69
C ASP A 63 54.87 15.43 -34.18
N PRO A 64 55.08 14.40 -35.03
CA PRO A 64 53.99 13.73 -35.72
C PRO A 64 53.03 13.08 -34.72
N ARG A 65 51.79 13.59 -34.70
CA ARG A 65 50.69 13.04 -33.89
C ARG A 65 49.46 12.83 -34.75
N THR A 66 48.50 12.09 -34.22
CA THR A 66 47.25 11.78 -34.93
C THR A 66 46.13 12.62 -34.33
N ALA A 67 45.54 13.51 -35.12
CA ALA A 67 44.29 14.16 -34.78
C ALA A 67 43.14 13.18 -35.03
N LEU A 68 42.34 12.91 -34.01
CA LEU A 68 41.13 12.10 -34.15
C LEU A 68 39.93 12.97 -34.54
N PRO A 69 38.85 12.40 -35.08
CA PRO A 69 37.58 13.10 -35.22
C PRO A 69 37.11 13.69 -33.88
N THR A 70 36.52 14.88 -33.91
CA THR A 70 35.83 15.47 -32.76
C THR A 70 34.36 15.09 -32.81
N LEU A 71 33.75 14.84 -31.65
CA LEU A 71 32.32 14.61 -31.51
C LEU A 71 31.69 15.74 -30.69
N THR A 72 30.47 16.13 -31.05
CA THR A 72 29.69 17.13 -30.32
C THR A 72 28.26 16.64 -30.16
N LEU A 73 27.75 16.68 -28.92
CA LEU A 73 26.34 16.49 -28.62
C LEU A 73 25.67 17.85 -28.60
N VAL A 74 24.79 18.10 -29.57
CA VAL A 74 24.08 19.37 -29.73
C VAL A 74 22.69 19.21 -29.11
N GLY A 75 22.39 19.95 -28.05
CA GLY A 75 21.08 19.87 -27.38
C GLY A 75 19.97 20.36 -28.30
N ARG A 76 19.08 19.45 -28.74
CA ARG A 76 18.03 19.77 -29.71
C ARG A 76 16.75 20.24 -29.03
N GLN A 77 16.28 19.47 -28.06
CA GLN A 77 15.02 19.69 -27.34
C GLN A 77 15.06 19.01 -25.98
N GLY A 78 14.24 19.51 -25.04
CA GLY A 78 13.95 18.82 -23.79
C GLY A 78 13.29 17.47 -24.03
N LEU A 79 13.25 16.64 -22.98
CA LEU A 79 12.63 15.31 -23.04
C LEU A 79 11.11 15.37 -23.22
N ASP A 80 10.49 16.52 -22.97
CA ASP A 80 9.07 16.83 -23.19
C ASP A 80 8.79 17.48 -24.56
N GLY A 81 9.81 17.63 -25.41
CA GLY A 81 9.71 18.33 -26.69
C GLY A 81 9.75 19.86 -26.58
N ALA A 82 9.86 20.43 -25.37
CA ALA A 82 10.08 21.86 -25.23
C ALA A 82 11.47 22.25 -25.78
N THR A 83 11.62 23.50 -26.20
CA THR A 83 12.95 24.02 -26.54
C THR A 83 13.87 23.87 -25.33
N PRO A 84 15.13 23.43 -25.51
CA PRO A 84 16.02 23.24 -24.37
C PRO A 84 16.15 24.55 -23.60
N PRO A 85 16.24 24.53 -22.26
CA PRO A 85 16.53 25.74 -21.52
C PRO A 85 17.83 26.36 -22.04
N ALA A 86 17.76 27.65 -22.40
CA ALA A 86 18.89 28.41 -22.95
C ALA A 86 20.13 28.43 -22.03
N ALA A 87 19.93 28.11 -20.74
CA ALA A 87 20.98 27.91 -19.75
C ALA A 87 21.10 26.40 -19.47
N GLY A 88 21.90 25.68 -20.24
CA GLY A 88 22.21 24.27 -19.98
C GLY A 88 22.38 23.41 -21.20
N ALA A 89 21.77 23.75 -22.34
CA ALA A 89 21.99 23.05 -23.62
C ALA A 89 23.27 23.51 -24.33
N ALA A 90 24.39 23.61 -23.58
CA ALA A 90 25.68 23.81 -24.20
C ALA A 90 26.04 22.54 -25.01
N ASP A 91 26.58 22.75 -26.20
CA ASP A 91 27.18 21.69 -27.01
C ASP A 91 28.24 20.95 -26.19
N VAL A 92 27.99 19.69 -25.83
CA VAL A 92 28.97 18.89 -25.08
C VAL A 92 29.96 18.29 -26.07
N ARG A 93 31.20 18.77 -26.02
CA ARG A 93 32.26 18.38 -26.94
C ARG A 93 33.12 17.25 -26.37
N TYR A 94 33.48 16.32 -27.26
CA TYR A 94 34.44 15.25 -27.06
C TYR A 94 35.55 15.45 -28.08
N GLY A 95 36.68 15.98 -27.61
CA GLY A 95 37.79 16.38 -28.46
C GLY A 95 38.59 15.21 -29.01
N GLY A 96 39.09 15.37 -30.22
CA GLY A 96 39.96 14.38 -30.87
C GLY A 96 41.44 14.46 -30.46
N GLU A 97 41.83 15.45 -29.66
CA GLU A 97 43.21 15.64 -29.17
C GLU A 97 43.27 15.64 -27.64
N ARG A 98 44.37 15.14 -27.06
CA ARG A 98 44.53 14.88 -25.62
C ARG A 98 44.24 16.07 -24.69
N GLU A 99 44.45 17.30 -25.15
CA GLU A 99 44.26 18.52 -24.36
C GLU A 99 42.85 19.12 -24.50
N GLN A 100 42.01 18.54 -25.36
CA GLN A 100 40.66 19.01 -25.61
C GLN A 100 39.66 18.43 -24.60
N ILE A 101 38.53 19.11 -24.50
CA ILE A 101 37.39 18.78 -23.62
C ILE A 101 36.97 17.32 -23.85
N ASN A 102 36.85 16.55 -22.75
CA ASN A 102 36.44 15.14 -22.74
C ASN A 102 37.22 14.22 -23.69
N ALA A 103 38.43 14.59 -24.14
CA ALA A 103 39.16 13.78 -25.12
C ALA A 103 39.50 12.36 -24.62
N ALA A 104 39.75 12.21 -23.32
CA ALA A 104 39.98 10.89 -22.71
C ALA A 104 38.72 9.99 -22.72
N LYS A 105 37.53 10.56 -22.97
CA LYS A 105 36.25 9.85 -23.05
C LYS A 105 35.83 9.56 -24.49
N LEU A 106 36.67 9.85 -25.49
CA LEU A 106 36.44 9.53 -26.90
C LEU A 106 37.48 8.53 -27.38
N THR A 107 37.02 7.42 -27.95
CA THR A 107 37.88 6.41 -28.54
C THR A 107 37.53 6.23 -30.02
N TRP A 108 38.50 6.49 -30.89
CA TRP A 108 38.42 6.08 -32.28
C TRP A 108 38.84 4.60 -32.39
N GLN A 109 37.99 3.77 -32.98
CA GLN A 109 38.26 2.34 -33.13
C GLN A 109 38.56 1.97 -34.58
N SER A 110 37.83 2.55 -35.52
CA SER A 110 38.05 2.36 -36.96
C SER A 110 37.41 3.48 -37.77
N GLN A 111 37.59 3.45 -39.09
CA GLN A 111 36.88 4.36 -40.01
C GLN A 111 35.35 4.21 -39.97
N GLN A 112 34.84 3.16 -39.34
CA GLN A 112 33.41 2.86 -39.25
C GLN A 112 32.86 2.96 -37.83
N GLN A 113 33.71 3.23 -36.83
CA GLN A 113 33.29 3.18 -35.43
C GLN A 113 34.03 4.17 -34.53
N LEU A 114 33.25 4.97 -33.81
CA LEU A 114 33.66 5.78 -32.66
C LEU A 114 32.94 5.25 -31.42
N THR A 115 33.58 5.34 -30.25
CA THR A 115 32.90 5.20 -28.97
C THR A 115 33.18 6.40 -28.09
N PHE A 116 32.19 6.82 -27.31
CA PHE A 116 32.37 7.83 -26.27
C PHE A 116 31.69 7.42 -24.98
N THR A 117 32.16 7.95 -23.86
CA THR A 117 31.63 7.63 -22.53
C THR A 117 30.80 8.79 -21.98
N VAL A 118 29.56 8.51 -21.60
CA VAL A 118 28.70 9.40 -20.82
C VAL A 118 28.78 8.99 -19.35
N ASP A 119 29.13 9.92 -18.47
CA ASP A 119 29.15 9.74 -17.03
C ASP A 119 28.82 11.06 -16.30
N GLN A 120 28.99 11.08 -14.98
CA GLN A 120 28.62 12.20 -14.12
C GLN A 120 29.69 13.31 -14.08
N GLU A 121 30.84 13.10 -14.71
CA GLU A 121 32.03 13.96 -14.64
C GLU A 121 32.44 14.46 -16.04
N LEU A 122 31.47 14.93 -16.82
CA LEU A 122 31.72 15.53 -18.13
C LEU A 122 32.08 17.00 -17.98
N VAL A 123 33.02 17.48 -18.78
CA VAL A 123 33.21 18.92 -18.99
C VAL A 123 32.15 19.38 -20.01
N LEU A 124 31.22 20.23 -19.60
CA LEU A 124 30.00 20.56 -20.32
C LEU A 124 30.18 21.71 -21.33
N ASP A 125 31.17 22.57 -21.13
CA ASP A 125 31.42 23.73 -21.99
C ASP A 125 32.88 24.19 -21.98
N ASP A 126 33.19 25.18 -22.81
CA ASP A 126 34.53 25.78 -22.92
C ASP A 126 34.96 26.59 -21.68
N THR A 127 34.06 26.82 -20.72
CA THR A 127 34.42 27.44 -19.43
C THR A 127 35.05 26.44 -18.47
N GLY A 128 35.00 25.15 -18.81
CA GLY A 128 35.49 24.06 -17.96
C GLY A 128 34.48 23.62 -16.89
N ALA A 129 33.22 24.01 -17.02
CA ALA A 129 32.17 23.57 -16.11
C ALA A 129 32.04 22.05 -16.16
N THR A 130 32.08 21.37 -15.01
CA THR A 130 31.92 19.91 -14.93
C THR A 130 30.55 19.52 -14.40
N GLY A 131 30.01 18.39 -14.87
CA GLY A 131 28.78 17.82 -14.35
C GLY A 131 28.17 16.74 -15.25
N ARG A 132 26.88 16.48 -15.03
CA ARG A 132 26.08 15.50 -15.75
C ARG A 132 25.58 16.09 -17.06
N LEU A 133 25.63 15.31 -18.16
CA LEU A 133 25.02 15.65 -19.45
C LEU A 133 23.56 16.11 -19.24
N PRO A 134 23.09 17.28 -19.69
CA PRO A 134 21.71 17.75 -19.47
C PRO A 134 20.63 16.75 -19.88
N ALA A 135 19.50 16.73 -19.15
CA ALA A 135 18.34 15.94 -19.53
C ALA A 135 17.69 16.52 -20.80
N ALA A 136 17.97 15.89 -21.94
CA ALA A 136 17.57 16.38 -23.26
C ALA A 136 17.72 15.28 -24.32
N VAL A 137 17.18 15.56 -25.50
CA VAL A 137 17.48 14.85 -26.73
C VAL A 137 18.57 15.60 -27.50
N PHE A 138 19.61 14.88 -27.92
CA PHE A 138 20.80 15.41 -28.56
C PHE A 138 20.89 14.98 -30.02
N ASP A 139 21.28 15.93 -30.86
CA ASP A 139 21.84 15.65 -32.18
C ASP A 139 23.31 15.26 -32.00
N VAL A 140 23.81 14.36 -32.83
CA VAL A 140 25.20 13.89 -32.76
C VAL A 140 25.95 14.37 -33.99
N ARG A 141 26.92 15.26 -33.77
CA ARG A 141 27.78 15.83 -34.80
C ARG A 141 29.19 15.26 -34.70
N VAL A 142 29.73 14.78 -35.82
CA VAL A 142 31.12 14.33 -35.94
C VAL A 142 31.85 15.23 -36.94
N LEU A 143 33.00 15.76 -36.54
CA LEU A 143 33.88 16.62 -37.33
C LEU A 143 35.24 15.93 -37.50
N ASN A 144 35.61 15.59 -38.74
CA ASN A 144 36.94 15.09 -39.06
C ASN A 144 37.98 16.24 -38.98
N PRO A 145 39.27 15.95 -38.73
CA PRO A 145 40.33 16.97 -38.71
C PRO A 145 40.49 17.76 -40.02
N THR A 146 39.99 17.24 -41.14
CA THR A 146 39.98 17.92 -42.44
C THR A 146 38.90 19.00 -42.55
N GLY A 147 38.06 19.17 -41.53
CA GLY A 147 36.95 20.14 -41.50
C GLY A 147 35.61 19.62 -42.01
N ASN A 148 35.57 18.39 -42.55
CA ASN A 148 34.31 17.79 -42.99
C ASN A 148 33.50 17.27 -41.80
N GLN A 149 32.18 17.44 -41.84
CA GLN A 149 31.29 17.06 -40.75
C GLN A 149 30.01 16.37 -41.21
N VAL A 150 29.39 15.66 -40.28
CA VAL A 150 28.04 15.08 -40.39
C VAL A 150 27.32 15.29 -39.07
N GLU A 151 26.00 15.51 -39.13
CA GLU A 151 25.13 15.65 -37.98
C GLU A 151 23.90 14.78 -38.19
N VAL A 152 23.56 13.97 -37.20
CA VAL A 152 22.33 13.17 -37.19
C VAL A 152 21.39 13.66 -36.09
N PRO A 153 20.13 13.95 -36.43
CA PRO A 153 19.20 14.52 -35.49
C PRO A 153 18.66 13.50 -34.48
N ALA A 154 18.50 13.92 -33.22
CA ALA A 154 17.75 13.26 -32.16
C ALA A 154 18.02 11.76 -31.98
N GLN A 155 19.31 11.38 -31.96
CA GLN A 155 19.77 10.00 -31.87
C GLN A 155 20.21 9.56 -30.46
N LEU A 156 20.25 10.50 -29.50
CA LEU A 156 20.63 10.20 -28.12
C LEU A 156 19.73 10.97 -27.15
N ALA A 157 19.06 10.25 -26.25
CA ALA A 157 18.31 10.83 -25.14
C ALA A 157 19.06 10.58 -23.82
N ALA A 158 19.39 11.64 -23.10
CA ALA A 158 19.89 11.54 -21.73
C ALA A 158 18.73 11.78 -20.77
N ILE A 159 18.36 10.77 -19.99
CA ILE A 159 17.26 10.85 -19.02
C ILE A 159 17.81 10.87 -17.60
N ASP A 160 17.11 11.58 -16.71
CA ASP A 160 17.36 11.52 -15.27
C ASP A 160 17.03 10.10 -14.74
N ARG A 161 17.55 9.75 -13.56
CA ARG A 161 17.09 8.55 -12.84
C ARG A 161 15.61 8.70 -12.47
N PRO A 162 14.84 7.59 -12.42
CA PRO A 162 13.49 7.68 -11.90
C PRO A 162 13.55 8.15 -10.44
N SER A 163 12.57 8.95 -10.04
CA SER A 163 12.36 9.31 -8.64
C SER A 163 10.98 8.88 -8.22
N LEU A 164 10.85 8.40 -6.98
CA LEU A 164 9.56 8.08 -6.40
C LEU A 164 9.22 9.09 -5.31
N THR A 165 8.00 9.60 -5.31
CA THR A 165 7.51 10.57 -4.32
C THR A 165 6.50 9.97 -3.38
N GLU A 166 5.69 9.02 -3.86
CA GLU A 166 4.59 8.41 -3.10
C GLU A 166 4.27 7.00 -3.59
N VAL A 167 3.70 6.21 -2.69
CA VAL A 167 3.02 4.95 -3.00
C VAL A 167 1.60 5.01 -2.46
N THR A 168 0.60 4.71 -3.29
CA THR A 168 -0.81 4.75 -2.92
C THR A 168 -1.51 3.43 -3.30
N PRO A 169 -2.12 2.72 -2.35
CA PRO A 169 -2.06 2.99 -0.91
C PRO A 169 -0.70 2.67 -0.31
N SER A 170 -0.31 3.36 0.78
CA SER A 170 0.96 3.11 1.49
C SER A 170 0.88 1.99 2.54
N ILE A 171 -0.33 1.49 2.81
CA ILE A 171 -0.61 0.33 3.65
C ILE A 171 -1.59 -0.60 2.92
N THR A 172 -1.31 -1.90 2.93
CA THR A 172 -2.12 -2.89 2.22
C THR A 172 -2.15 -4.25 2.93
N CYS A 173 -3.15 -5.04 2.59
CA CYS A 173 -3.36 -6.41 3.05
C CYS A 173 -3.30 -7.37 1.87
N LEU A 174 -2.23 -8.17 1.79
CA LEU A 174 -2.02 -9.09 0.67
C LEU A 174 -2.45 -10.52 0.97
N ALA A 175 -2.77 -10.87 2.22
CA ALA A 175 -3.14 -12.23 2.59
C ALA A 175 -4.56 -12.64 2.12
N GLN A 176 -5.39 -11.68 1.70
CA GLN A 176 -6.81 -11.91 1.37
C GLN A 176 -7.19 -11.44 -0.04
N GLY A 177 -6.21 -11.35 -0.93
CA GLY A 177 -6.42 -11.12 -2.35
C GLY A 177 -5.36 -10.22 -2.98
N GLU A 178 -5.46 -10.09 -4.29
CA GLU A 178 -4.64 -9.17 -5.08
C GLU A 178 -4.94 -7.71 -4.72
N ARG A 179 -3.92 -6.86 -4.84
CA ARG A 179 -4.00 -5.42 -4.64
C ARG A 179 -3.18 -4.73 -5.72
N THR A 180 -3.59 -3.54 -6.13
CA THR A 180 -2.77 -2.67 -6.99
C THR A 180 -2.24 -1.53 -6.15
N VAL A 181 -0.94 -1.25 -6.26
CA VAL A 181 -0.33 -0.05 -5.69
C VAL A 181 0.12 0.87 -6.82
N ARG A 182 -0.17 2.16 -6.69
CA ARG A 182 0.30 3.21 -7.58
C ARG A 182 1.61 3.78 -7.05
N LEU A 183 2.59 3.97 -7.91
CA LEU A 183 3.87 4.61 -7.63
C LEU A 183 3.91 5.96 -8.36
N ASP A 184 3.80 7.06 -7.62
CA ASP A 184 3.91 8.41 -8.17
C ASP A 184 5.36 8.91 -8.09
N GLY A 185 5.78 9.65 -9.10
CA GLY A 185 7.17 10.10 -9.23
C GLY A 185 7.47 10.86 -10.51
N ALA A 186 8.72 10.79 -10.95
CA ALA A 186 9.16 11.38 -12.21
C ALA A 186 10.14 10.45 -12.95
N SER A 187 10.28 10.68 -14.26
CA SER A 187 11.24 9.98 -15.12
C SER A 187 11.10 8.45 -15.13
N GLN A 188 9.89 7.94 -14.92
CA GLN A 188 9.58 6.51 -15.08
C GLN A 188 9.49 6.20 -16.58
N ALA A 189 10.48 5.52 -17.12
CA ALA A 189 10.67 5.40 -18.56
C ALA A 189 10.04 4.13 -19.14
N VAL A 190 9.41 4.28 -20.31
CA VAL A 190 9.08 3.19 -21.22
C VAL A 190 9.97 3.36 -22.45
N ILE A 191 10.83 2.38 -22.75
CA ILE A 191 11.79 2.48 -23.86
C ILE A 191 11.56 1.29 -24.78
N ASP A 192 11.15 1.54 -26.02
CA ASP A 192 10.89 0.53 -27.05
C ASP A 192 9.95 -0.61 -26.60
N GLY A 193 9.00 -0.29 -25.71
CA GLY A 193 8.08 -1.26 -25.13
C GLY A 193 8.74 -2.29 -24.19
N LEU A 194 10.02 -2.11 -23.85
CA LEU A 194 10.71 -2.93 -22.86
C LEU A 194 10.16 -2.66 -21.45
N PRO A 195 10.04 -3.71 -20.62
CA PRO A 195 9.47 -3.58 -19.28
C PRO A 195 10.47 -2.91 -18.33
N ALA A 196 10.02 -1.89 -17.60
CA ALA A 196 10.63 -1.53 -16.32
C ALA A 196 10.27 -2.57 -15.26
N THR A 197 11.04 -2.60 -14.18
CA THR A 197 10.83 -3.49 -13.03
C THR A 197 10.71 -2.68 -11.75
N VAL A 198 9.99 -3.25 -10.79
CA VAL A 198 9.89 -2.71 -9.44
C VAL A 198 10.32 -3.79 -8.45
N ASP A 199 11.22 -3.44 -7.54
CA ASP A 199 11.59 -4.28 -6.41
C ASP A 199 10.89 -3.76 -5.15
N ILE A 200 10.29 -4.66 -4.37
CA ILE A 200 9.61 -4.32 -3.10
C ILE A 200 10.12 -5.25 -2.00
N GLY A 201 10.95 -4.70 -1.12
CA GLY A 201 11.57 -5.42 -0.02
C GLY A 201 12.40 -6.62 -0.52
N PRO A 202 12.12 -7.86 -0.09
CA PRO A 202 12.86 -9.04 -0.52
C PRO A 202 12.41 -9.62 -1.87
N ALA A 203 11.29 -9.14 -2.44
CA ALA A 203 10.78 -9.60 -3.71
C ALA A 203 11.19 -8.63 -4.82
N SER A 204 11.66 -9.18 -5.94
CA SER A 204 12.15 -8.42 -7.09
C SER A 204 11.27 -8.60 -8.32
N ASP A 205 11.48 -7.74 -9.30
CA ASP A 205 10.97 -7.89 -10.66
C ASP A 205 9.43 -7.89 -10.77
N PHE A 206 8.75 -7.11 -9.93
CA PHE A 206 7.32 -6.88 -10.12
C PHE A 206 7.09 -6.20 -11.46
N ALA A 207 6.18 -6.78 -12.25
CA ALA A 207 5.77 -6.21 -13.52
C ALA A 207 4.89 -4.98 -13.29
N ILE A 208 5.10 -3.95 -14.10
CA ILE A 208 4.21 -2.78 -14.14
C ILE A 208 3.00 -3.14 -14.99
N GLY A 209 1.80 -2.94 -14.44
CA GLY A 209 0.55 -3.17 -15.13
C GLY A 209 0.23 -2.06 -16.13
N GLU A 210 0.27 -0.81 -15.67
CA GLU A 210 -0.06 0.36 -16.48
C GLU A 210 0.83 1.55 -16.10
N PHE A 211 1.23 2.33 -17.10
CA PHE A 211 1.88 3.62 -16.92
C PHE A 211 0.89 4.75 -17.18
N GLN A 212 0.97 5.81 -16.38
CA GLN A 212 0.07 6.94 -16.47
C GLN A 212 0.82 8.27 -16.64
N ASP A 213 0.12 9.26 -17.20
CA ASP A 213 0.63 10.63 -17.35
C ASP A 213 1.96 10.71 -18.12
N CYS A 214 2.03 9.96 -19.23
CA CYS A 214 3.23 9.81 -20.03
C CYS A 214 3.40 10.92 -21.08
N THR A 215 4.63 11.41 -21.23
CA THR A 215 5.05 12.32 -22.30
C THR A 215 6.01 11.58 -23.25
N ASP A 216 5.79 11.71 -24.56
CA ASP A 216 6.68 11.13 -25.57
C ASP A 216 8.04 11.82 -25.54
N VAL A 217 9.11 11.02 -25.51
CA VAL A 217 10.47 11.51 -25.71
C VAL A 217 10.69 11.64 -27.22
N PRO A 218 11.05 12.83 -27.74
CA PRO A 218 11.12 13.08 -29.17
C PRO A 218 12.45 12.58 -29.76
N HIS A 219 12.68 11.29 -29.63
CA HIS A 219 13.83 10.54 -30.12
C HIS A 219 13.46 9.86 -31.46
N GLU A 220 14.34 9.93 -32.47
CA GLU A 220 13.95 9.59 -33.84
C GLU A 220 13.88 8.09 -34.15
N THR A 221 14.70 7.27 -33.50
CA THR A 221 14.91 5.86 -33.89
C THR A 221 14.36 4.87 -32.87
N VAL A 222 14.52 5.15 -31.59
CA VAL A 222 14.01 4.35 -30.48
C VAL A 222 12.85 5.09 -29.83
N PRO A 223 11.60 4.62 -29.91
CA PRO A 223 10.47 5.28 -29.28
C PRO A 223 10.58 5.17 -27.76
N GLY A 224 10.23 6.23 -27.04
CA GLY A 224 10.17 6.17 -25.59
C GLY A 224 9.24 7.20 -24.99
N LYS A 225 8.86 6.97 -23.74
CA LYS A 225 7.97 7.83 -22.95
C LYS A 225 8.56 8.01 -21.55
N LEU A 226 8.28 9.16 -20.94
CA LEU A 226 8.51 9.41 -19.52
C LEU A 226 7.16 9.63 -18.84
N CYS A 227 6.91 8.86 -17.80
CA CYS A 227 5.66 8.84 -17.06
C CYS A 227 5.88 9.33 -15.63
N THR A 228 4.83 9.87 -15.02
CA THR A 228 4.87 10.31 -13.61
C THR A 228 4.18 9.35 -12.67
N ALA A 229 3.56 8.28 -13.18
CA ALA A 229 3.01 7.22 -12.36
C ALA A 229 3.01 5.85 -13.04
N ALA A 230 3.05 4.81 -12.21
CA ALA A 230 2.95 3.41 -12.61
C ALA A 230 2.11 2.62 -11.61
N ASP A 231 1.21 1.78 -12.11
CA ASP A 231 0.42 0.85 -11.32
C ASP A 231 1.08 -0.52 -11.30
N VAL A 232 1.30 -1.05 -10.09
CA VAL A 232 1.96 -2.33 -9.85
C VAL A 232 0.95 -3.30 -9.21
N PRO A 233 0.48 -4.33 -9.94
CA PRO A 233 -0.34 -5.38 -9.37
C PRO A 233 0.50 -6.28 -8.44
N LEU A 234 0.02 -6.47 -7.22
CA LEU A 234 0.60 -7.31 -6.19
C LEU A 234 -0.34 -8.49 -5.95
N ALA A 235 0.09 -9.68 -6.35
CA ALA A 235 -0.66 -10.91 -6.11
C ALA A 235 -0.89 -11.16 -4.62
N GLN A 236 -1.88 -12.01 -4.31
CA GLN A 236 -2.07 -12.52 -2.95
C GLN A 236 -0.77 -13.15 -2.44
N ASP A 237 -0.40 -12.84 -1.19
CA ASP A 237 0.82 -13.31 -0.52
C ASP A 237 2.14 -12.95 -1.23
N ALA A 238 2.13 -11.99 -2.16
CA ALA A 238 3.33 -11.62 -2.92
C ALA A 238 4.45 -11.00 -2.04
N LEU A 239 4.09 -10.45 -0.88
CA LEU A 239 5.03 -9.91 0.09
C LEU A 239 4.68 -10.40 1.49
N PRO A 240 5.69 -10.71 2.33
CA PRO A 240 5.44 -11.00 3.74
C PRO A 240 4.95 -9.74 4.47
N VAL A 241 4.34 -9.92 5.64
CA VAL A 241 4.02 -8.82 6.55
C VAL A 241 5.30 -8.05 6.91
N GLY A 242 5.24 -6.72 6.87
CA GLY A 242 6.40 -5.87 7.16
C GLY A 242 6.33 -4.49 6.51
N PHE A 243 7.44 -3.76 6.61
CA PHE A 243 7.61 -2.43 6.01
C PHE A 243 8.74 -2.51 4.98
N HIS A 244 8.39 -2.43 3.70
CA HIS A 244 9.26 -2.80 2.58
C HIS A 244 9.65 -1.58 1.76
N GLY A 245 10.94 -1.39 1.52
CA GLY A 245 11.45 -0.39 0.58
C GLY A 245 11.05 -0.69 -0.86
N ILE A 246 10.81 0.34 -1.65
CA ILE A 246 10.44 0.25 -3.06
C ILE A 246 11.56 0.85 -3.90
N THR A 247 12.03 0.10 -4.90
CA THR A 247 12.96 0.58 -5.92
C THR A 247 12.34 0.41 -7.29
N PHE A 248 12.21 1.49 -8.04
CA PHE A 248 11.79 1.48 -9.44
C PHE A 248 13.02 1.47 -10.34
N GLN A 249 13.06 0.60 -11.35
CA GLN A 249 14.13 0.53 -12.33
C GLN A 249 13.61 0.72 -13.76
N ASN A 250 14.16 1.73 -14.45
CA ASN A 250 13.92 1.96 -15.87
C ASN A 250 14.51 0.81 -16.71
N PRO A 251 13.92 0.48 -17.87
CA PRO A 251 14.44 -0.58 -18.74
C PRO A 251 15.84 -0.23 -19.27
N ALA A 252 16.57 -1.26 -19.70
CA ALA A 252 17.77 -1.09 -20.51
C ALA A 252 17.40 -0.38 -21.85
N PRO A 253 18.30 0.44 -22.41
CA PRO A 253 19.68 0.66 -21.98
C PRO A 253 19.88 1.75 -20.92
N ALA A 254 18.84 2.51 -20.55
CA ALA A 254 18.99 3.55 -19.53
C ALA A 254 19.25 2.96 -18.13
N ALA A 255 18.54 1.88 -17.77
CA ALA A 255 18.80 1.02 -16.61
C ALA A 255 19.01 1.71 -15.25
N CYS A 256 18.53 2.95 -15.09
CA CYS A 256 18.61 3.71 -13.85
C CYS A 256 17.52 3.33 -12.86
N HIS A 257 17.78 3.58 -11.58
CA HIS A 257 16.89 3.21 -10.49
C HIS A 257 16.62 4.36 -9.52
N SER A 258 15.48 4.30 -8.83
CA SER A 258 15.13 5.26 -7.79
C SER A 258 15.94 4.99 -6.52
N GLU A 259 16.22 6.04 -5.74
CA GLU A 259 16.99 5.94 -4.49
C GLU A 259 16.22 6.52 -3.29
N GLU A 260 15.00 6.99 -3.50
CA GLU A 260 14.17 7.55 -2.44
C GLU A 260 13.70 6.46 -1.47
N ASP A 261 13.64 6.79 -0.19
CA ASP A 261 13.11 5.90 0.84
C ASP A 261 11.57 5.91 0.81
N ILE A 262 10.99 5.35 -0.25
CA ILE A 262 9.56 5.04 -0.35
C ILE A 262 9.34 3.63 0.15
N ARG A 263 8.35 3.45 1.02
CA ARG A 263 8.06 2.16 1.63
C ARG A 263 6.58 1.83 1.63
N LEU A 264 6.28 0.56 1.41
CA LEU A 264 4.95 -0.03 1.50
C LEU A 264 4.82 -0.82 2.80
N ARG A 265 3.75 -0.56 3.57
CA ARG A 265 3.40 -1.38 4.74
C ARG A 265 2.47 -2.51 4.30
N VAL A 266 2.88 -3.76 4.56
CA VAL A 266 2.01 -4.93 4.45
C VAL A 266 1.61 -5.38 5.84
N VAL A 267 0.31 -5.39 6.13
CA VAL A 267 -0.25 -5.82 7.42
C VAL A 267 -0.87 -7.22 7.33
N PRO A 268 -0.89 -7.98 8.43
CA PRO A 268 -1.63 -9.25 8.46
C PRO A 268 -3.14 -8.97 8.47
N PRO A 269 -3.98 -9.98 8.14
CA PRO A 269 -5.40 -9.94 8.45
C PRO A 269 -5.64 -9.79 9.96
N PRO A 270 -6.71 -9.10 10.38
CA PRO A 270 -7.14 -9.13 11.77
C PRO A 270 -7.46 -10.57 12.16
N SER A 271 -7.40 -10.83 13.46
CA SER A 271 -7.95 -12.05 14.04
C SER A 271 -8.88 -11.69 15.19
N LEU A 272 -9.94 -12.47 15.35
CA LEU A 272 -10.85 -12.39 16.48
C LEU A 272 -10.78 -13.71 17.23
N THR A 273 -10.67 -13.65 18.55
CA THR A 273 -10.42 -14.81 19.41
C THR A 273 -11.52 -15.03 20.46
N GLY A 274 -12.30 -14.01 20.79
CA GLY A 274 -13.38 -14.13 21.77
C GLY A 274 -14.25 -12.89 21.92
N VAL A 275 -15.31 -13.02 22.71
CA VAL A 275 -16.20 -11.92 23.10
C VAL A 275 -16.36 -11.92 24.62
N ARG A 276 -16.33 -10.72 25.21
CA ARG A 276 -16.55 -10.50 26.64
C ARG A 276 -17.65 -9.46 26.89
N PRO A 277 -18.67 -9.79 27.71
CA PRO A 277 -19.00 -11.13 28.19
C PRO A 277 -19.50 -12.05 27.04
N PRO A 278 -19.39 -13.39 27.17
CA PRO A 278 -19.83 -14.34 26.14
C PRO A 278 -21.35 -14.63 26.18
N LEU A 279 -22.09 -14.02 27.11
CA LEU A 279 -23.55 -14.12 27.23
C LEU A 279 -24.13 -12.75 27.55
N VAL A 280 -25.13 -12.31 26.79
CA VAL A 280 -25.82 -11.02 27.00
C VAL A 280 -27.31 -11.12 26.67
N CYS A 281 -28.09 -10.17 27.16
CA CYS A 281 -29.46 -9.94 26.70
C CYS A 281 -29.61 -8.49 26.22
N THR A 282 -30.11 -8.30 25.00
CA THR A 282 -30.25 -6.98 24.36
C THR A 282 -31.68 -6.43 24.41
N ALA A 283 -32.65 -7.18 24.92
CA ALA A 283 -34.06 -6.77 24.89
C ALA A 283 -34.39 -5.56 25.77
N GLU A 284 -33.58 -5.30 26.81
CA GLU A 284 -33.78 -4.20 27.77
C GLU A 284 -32.99 -2.92 27.43
N GLY A 285 -32.20 -2.95 26.36
CA GLY A 285 -31.37 -1.83 25.95
C GLY A 285 -30.09 -2.28 25.25
N GLU A 286 -29.34 -1.29 24.78
CA GLU A 286 -28.03 -1.52 24.17
C GLU A 286 -27.07 -2.20 25.16
N ARG A 287 -26.22 -3.08 24.63
CA ARG A 287 -25.19 -3.77 25.41
C ARG A 287 -23.83 -3.53 24.80
N GLU A 288 -22.86 -3.17 25.64
CA GLU A 288 -21.46 -3.11 25.24
C GLU A 288 -20.83 -4.49 25.41
N VAL A 289 -20.14 -4.93 24.38
CA VAL A 289 -19.27 -6.12 24.44
C VAL A 289 -17.91 -5.77 23.88
N ILE A 290 -16.88 -6.48 24.36
CA ILE A 290 -15.51 -6.36 23.88
C ILE A 290 -15.21 -7.59 23.04
N LEU A 291 -14.78 -7.39 21.79
CA LEU A 291 -14.23 -8.47 20.97
C LEU A 291 -12.70 -8.46 21.17
N ASP A 292 -12.16 -9.61 21.54
CA ASP A 292 -10.73 -9.84 21.72
C ASP A 292 -10.10 -10.31 20.40
N GLY A 293 -8.90 -9.86 20.09
CA GLY A 293 -8.27 -10.13 18.81
C GLY A 293 -6.82 -9.69 18.69
N ALA A 294 -6.34 -9.65 17.46
CA ALA A 294 -5.07 -9.05 17.09
C ALA A 294 -5.20 -8.34 15.74
N ASP A 295 -4.28 -7.42 15.46
CA ASP A 295 -4.20 -6.70 14.20
C ASP A 295 -5.47 -5.91 13.87
N LEU A 296 -6.11 -5.37 14.91
CA LEU A 296 -7.27 -4.48 14.82
C LEU A 296 -6.75 -3.06 14.55
N LEU A 297 -7.00 -2.52 13.36
CA LEU A 297 -6.35 -1.30 12.91
C LEU A 297 -7.22 -0.05 13.14
N ASP A 298 -6.58 0.98 13.68
CA ASP A 298 -6.99 2.38 13.62
C ASP A 298 -6.15 3.07 12.55
N ILE A 299 -6.77 3.65 11.53
CA ILE A 299 -6.09 4.37 10.44
C ILE A 299 -6.62 5.80 10.41
N ASP A 300 -5.80 6.76 10.81
CA ASP A 300 -6.16 8.18 10.89
C ASP A 300 -7.42 8.46 11.74
N GLY A 301 -7.64 7.68 12.80
CA GLY A 301 -8.82 7.79 13.66
C GLY A 301 -10.06 7.04 13.13
N MET A 302 -9.98 6.41 11.95
CA MET A 302 -11.05 5.55 11.44
C MET A 302 -10.98 4.19 12.13
N LEU A 303 -12.10 3.77 12.71
CA LEU A 303 -12.25 2.48 13.38
C LEU A 303 -12.71 1.39 12.40
N PRO A 304 -12.44 0.10 12.69
CA PRO A 304 -12.94 -1.02 11.89
C PRO A 304 -14.46 -0.99 11.74
N ALA A 305 -14.96 -1.54 10.63
CA ALA A 305 -16.37 -1.84 10.49
C ALA A 305 -16.65 -3.23 11.06
N VAL A 306 -17.73 -3.37 11.84
CA VAL A 306 -18.15 -4.67 12.39
C VAL A 306 -19.59 -4.92 11.98
N THR A 307 -19.86 -6.13 11.50
CA THR A 307 -21.21 -6.65 11.30
C THR A 307 -21.41 -7.92 12.14
N MET A 308 -22.65 -8.20 12.51
CA MET A 308 -23.05 -9.48 13.07
C MET A 308 -24.14 -10.12 12.22
N THR A 309 -24.22 -11.45 12.20
CA THR A 309 -25.34 -12.16 11.57
C THR A 309 -26.56 -12.14 12.49
N ALA A 310 -27.69 -11.64 11.98
CA ALA A 310 -28.99 -11.65 12.67
C ALA A 310 -29.63 -13.06 12.63
N PRO A 311 -30.68 -13.34 13.44
CA PRO A 311 -31.32 -14.66 13.48
C PRO A 311 -31.91 -15.14 12.14
N ASP A 312 -32.22 -14.23 11.21
CA ASP A 312 -32.68 -14.56 9.86
C ASP A 312 -31.54 -14.76 8.83
N GLY A 313 -30.28 -14.69 9.28
CA GLY A 313 -29.08 -14.82 8.47
C GLY A 313 -28.63 -13.53 7.78
N THR A 314 -29.30 -12.40 7.99
CA THR A 314 -28.90 -11.12 7.37
C THR A 314 -27.76 -10.44 8.15
N PRO A 315 -26.84 -9.74 7.46
CA PRO A 315 -25.80 -8.98 8.13
C PRO A 315 -26.38 -7.70 8.75
N MET A 316 -26.07 -7.46 10.02
CA MET A 316 -26.46 -6.28 10.78
C MET A 316 -25.22 -5.49 11.20
N ALA A 317 -25.13 -4.22 10.81
CA ALA A 317 -24.01 -3.36 11.18
C ALA A 317 -24.03 -3.04 12.68
N ILE A 318 -22.87 -3.14 13.32
CA ILE A 318 -22.67 -2.91 14.75
C ILE A 318 -21.82 -1.66 14.95
N THR A 319 -22.25 -0.80 15.87
CA THR A 319 -21.51 0.43 16.19
C THR A 319 -20.23 0.07 16.94
N VAL A 320 -19.09 0.43 16.36
CA VAL A 320 -17.79 0.36 17.05
C VAL A 320 -17.62 1.63 17.87
N ARG A 321 -17.40 1.46 19.18
CA ARG A 321 -17.21 2.58 20.11
C ARG A 321 -15.74 2.98 20.21
N SER A 322 -14.84 2.01 20.32
CA SER A 322 -13.41 2.27 20.53
C SER A 322 -12.56 1.03 20.29
N LEU A 323 -11.28 1.25 19.98
CA LEU A 323 -10.23 0.23 20.09
C LEU A 323 -9.53 0.32 21.46
N GLY A 324 -9.08 -0.82 21.97
CA GLY A 324 -8.49 -0.98 23.30
C GLY A 324 -7.46 -2.10 23.39
N GLY A 325 -7.21 -2.56 24.62
CA GLY A 325 -6.17 -3.56 24.91
C GLY A 325 -4.75 -3.02 24.77
N THR A 326 -3.84 -3.86 24.25
CA THR A 326 -2.48 -3.42 23.88
C THR A 326 -2.53 -2.78 22.52
N CYS A 327 -2.22 -1.48 22.45
CA CYS A 327 -2.15 -0.76 21.20
C CYS A 327 -0.74 -0.25 20.92
N GLU A 328 -0.25 -0.48 19.70
CA GLU A 328 1.08 -0.08 19.24
C GLU A 328 1.00 0.70 17.94
N MET A 329 1.86 1.72 17.80
CA MET A 329 1.98 2.47 16.57
C MET A 329 2.71 1.63 15.53
N LEU A 330 2.12 1.54 14.33
CA LEU A 330 2.78 0.93 13.18
C LEU A 330 3.47 2.00 12.36
N GLU A 331 4.73 1.77 12.03
CA GLU A 331 5.46 2.60 11.08
C GLU A 331 4.78 2.51 9.70
N THR A 332 4.29 3.64 9.21
CA THR A 332 3.72 3.82 7.87
C THR A 332 4.08 5.20 7.34
N ARG A 333 3.88 5.43 6.04
CA ARG A 333 4.03 6.73 5.40
C ARG A 333 2.65 7.32 5.13
N ASN A 334 2.46 8.59 5.43
CA ASN A 334 1.22 9.35 5.20
C ASN A 334 -0.01 8.98 6.04
N HIS A 335 0.06 7.95 6.89
CA HIS A 335 -1.02 7.57 7.80
C HIS A 335 -0.54 7.50 9.25
N GLU A 336 -1.42 7.83 10.19
CA GLU A 336 -1.27 7.46 11.60
C GLU A 336 -1.95 6.11 11.80
N VAL A 337 -1.16 5.04 11.90
CA VAL A 337 -1.69 3.68 12.04
C VAL A 337 -1.35 3.12 13.41
N ARG A 338 -2.37 2.59 14.09
CA ARG A 338 -2.23 1.89 15.37
C ARG A 338 -2.87 0.51 15.25
N THR A 339 -2.18 -0.52 15.72
CA THR A 339 -2.72 -1.88 15.86
C THR A 339 -3.10 -2.12 17.31
N CYS A 340 -4.25 -2.75 17.56
CA CYS A 340 -4.81 -3.00 18.87
C CYS A 340 -5.27 -4.46 19.03
N THR A 341 -5.52 -4.89 20.27
CA THR A 341 -5.95 -6.27 20.61
C THR A 341 -7.39 -6.39 21.10
N GLU A 342 -8.09 -5.27 21.32
CA GLU A 342 -9.50 -5.27 21.73
C GLU A 342 -10.29 -4.24 20.92
N ILE A 343 -11.58 -4.53 20.67
CA ILE A 343 -12.54 -3.60 20.09
C ILE A 343 -13.84 -3.62 20.89
N THR A 344 -14.28 -2.46 21.38
CA THR A 344 -15.55 -2.31 22.08
C THR A 344 -16.64 -1.99 21.08
N VAL A 345 -17.68 -2.82 21.04
CA VAL A 345 -18.83 -2.66 20.14
C VAL A 345 -20.13 -2.56 20.95
N VAL A 346 -21.13 -1.88 20.37
CA VAL A 346 -22.45 -1.70 20.98
C VAL A 346 -23.47 -2.51 20.21
N LEU A 347 -24.02 -3.54 20.87
CA LEU A 347 -25.11 -4.34 20.35
C LEU A 347 -26.42 -3.57 20.48
N PRO A 348 -27.19 -3.40 19.40
CA PRO A 348 -28.44 -2.65 19.46
C PRO A 348 -29.50 -3.41 20.25
N GLN A 349 -30.45 -2.66 20.82
CA GLN A 349 -31.72 -3.24 21.27
C GLN A 349 -32.55 -3.59 20.03
N ASP A 350 -32.72 -4.87 19.75
CA ASP A 350 -33.50 -5.34 18.61
C ASP A 350 -34.44 -6.49 19.03
N PRO A 351 -35.77 -6.33 18.91
CA PRO A 351 -36.72 -7.39 19.23
C PRO A 351 -36.62 -8.61 18.30
N ALA A 352 -35.99 -8.51 17.13
CA ALA A 352 -35.71 -9.66 16.28
C ALA A 352 -34.79 -10.69 16.97
N LEU A 353 -34.06 -10.26 18.01
CA LEU A 353 -33.14 -11.06 18.81
C LEU A 353 -33.83 -11.81 19.98
N ALA A 354 -35.15 -12.00 19.91
CA ALA A 354 -35.97 -12.55 20.97
C ALA A 354 -35.86 -14.08 21.18
N ALA A 355 -34.95 -14.77 20.50
CA ALA A 355 -34.66 -16.17 20.71
C ALA A 355 -33.16 -16.35 20.96
N PRO A 356 -32.73 -17.36 21.74
CA PRO A 356 -31.31 -17.64 21.90
C PRO A 356 -30.64 -17.86 20.56
N TYR A 357 -29.63 -17.06 20.26
CA TYR A 357 -28.88 -17.18 19.01
C TYR A 357 -27.41 -16.83 19.21
N ALA A 358 -26.55 -17.43 18.37
CA ALA A 358 -25.12 -17.20 18.34
C ALA A 358 -24.78 -16.44 17.05
N PRO A 359 -24.53 -15.11 17.09
CA PRO A 359 -24.14 -14.38 15.90
C PRO A 359 -22.74 -14.79 15.42
N VAL A 360 -22.54 -14.74 14.10
CA VAL A 360 -21.21 -14.65 13.51
C VAL A 360 -20.85 -13.18 13.37
N PHE A 361 -19.71 -12.77 13.92
CA PHE A 361 -19.14 -11.45 13.71
C PHE A 361 -18.24 -11.44 12.49
N GLU A 362 -18.34 -10.41 11.67
CA GLU A 362 -17.39 -10.08 10.62
C GLU A 362 -16.82 -8.69 10.88
N LEU A 363 -15.50 -8.59 10.95
CA LEU A 363 -14.77 -7.34 11.15
C LEU A 363 -13.97 -7.02 9.89
N THR A 364 -14.03 -5.78 9.43
CA THR A 364 -13.21 -5.26 8.34
C THR A 364 -12.38 -4.09 8.85
N ASN A 365 -11.05 -4.21 8.77
CA ASN A 365 -10.15 -3.09 9.07
C ASN A 365 -10.38 -1.92 8.08
N PRO A 366 -10.17 -0.66 8.51
CA PRO A 366 -10.36 0.49 7.64
C PRO A 366 -9.54 0.40 6.35
N GLY A 367 -10.01 1.11 5.31
CA GLY A 367 -9.21 1.35 4.12
C GLY A 367 -7.96 2.18 4.46
N PRO A 368 -6.84 1.98 3.74
CA PRO A 368 -6.72 1.13 2.56
C PRO A 368 -6.30 -0.32 2.85
N ALA A 369 -6.11 -0.74 4.11
CA ALA A 369 -5.76 -2.12 4.43
C ALA A 369 -6.89 -3.11 4.05
N GLY A 370 -8.11 -2.86 4.53
CA GLY A 370 -9.33 -3.56 4.10
C GLY A 370 -9.33 -5.08 4.32
N CYS A 371 -8.53 -5.60 5.24
CA CYS A 371 -8.57 -7.02 5.61
C CYS A 371 -9.83 -7.35 6.43
N LEU A 372 -10.30 -8.59 6.36
CA LEU A 372 -11.44 -9.11 7.11
C LEU A 372 -11.05 -10.19 8.14
N ALA A 373 -11.86 -10.33 9.19
CA ALA A 373 -11.83 -11.43 10.15
C ALA A 373 -13.24 -11.88 10.49
N THR A 374 -13.42 -13.16 10.81
CA THR A 374 -14.70 -13.72 11.24
C THR A 374 -14.56 -14.37 12.62
N LEU A 375 -15.60 -14.26 13.45
CA LEU A 375 -15.70 -14.93 14.75
C LEU A 375 -17.06 -15.60 14.89
N GLU A 376 -17.06 -16.91 15.06
CA GLU A 376 -18.25 -17.73 15.21
C GLU A 376 -18.36 -18.24 16.66
N ASP A 377 -19.59 -18.53 17.10
CA ASP A 377 -19.89 -19.21 18.38
C ASP A 377 -19.30 -18.58 19.66
N ALA A 378 -18.90 -17.31 19.62
CA ALA A 378 -18.22 -16.64 20.74
C ALA A 378 -19.16 -15.85 21.68
N LEU A 379 -20.37 -15.54 21.22
CA LEU A 379 -21.39 -14.83 21.98
C LEU A 379 -22.72 -15.58 21.88
N ILE A 380 -23.44 -15.69 22.99
CA ILE A 380 -24.85 -16.06 23.01
C ILE A 380 -25.68 -14.85 23.42
N ILE A 381 -26.69 -14.52 22.61
CA ILE A 381 -27.69 -13.51 22.95
C ILE A 381 -28.96 -14.26 23.36
N THR A 382 -29.43 -14.03 24.58
CA THR A 382 -30.63 -14.67 25.16
C THR A 382 -31.76 -13.65 25.31
N PRO A 383 -33.04 -14.05 25.14
CA PRO A 383 -34.16 -13.21 25.52
C PRO A 383 -34.26 -13.07 27.05
N PRO A 384 -35.05 -12.09 27.54
CA PRO A 384 -35.48 -12.03 28.92
C PRO A 384 -36.23 -13.30 29.34
N PRO A 385 -36.24 -13.64 30.64
CA PRO A 385 -37.13 -14.69 31.14
C PRO A 385 -38.59 -14.31 30.89
N VAL A 386 -39.48 -15.30 30.85
CA VAL A 386 -40.93 -15.10 30.75
C VAL A 386 -41.59 -15.88 31.85
N ILE A 387 -42.43 -15.23 32.67
CA ILE A 387 -43.26 -15.91 33.67
C ILE A 387 -44.62 -16.20 33.03
N VAL A 388 -45.01 -17.48 33.03
CA VAL A 388 -46.32 -17.93 32.55
C VAL A 388 -47.29 -18.12 33.71
N GLU A 389 -46.87 -18.80 34.78
CA GLU A 389 -47.71 -19.03 35.96
C GLU A 389 -46.88 -19.29 37.23
N ALA A 390 -47.52 -19.10 38.40
CA ALA A 390 -47.01 -19.50 39.71
C ALA A 390 -47.95 -20.53 40.35
N VAL A 391 -47.41 -21.65 40.83
CA VAL A 391 -48.14 -22.82 41.31
C VAL A 391 -47.71 -23.17 42.75
N PRO A 392 -48.62 -23.25 43.73
CA PRO A 392 -50.06 -22.98 43.60
C PRO A 392 -50.35 -21.48 43.42
N PRO A 393 -51.48 -21.11 42.79
CA PRO A 393 -51.83 -19.71 42.52
C PRO A 393 -52.18 -18.90 43.78
N ALA A 394 -52.31 -19.57 44.93
CA ALA A 394 -52.52 -18.95 46.23
C ALA A 394 -51.77 -19.73 47.30
N ILE A 395 -51.10 -19.00 48.19
CA ILE A 395 -50.36 -19.56 49.33
C ILE A 395 -50.76 -18.85 50.63
N CYS A 396 -50.77 -19.59 51.74
CA CYS A 396 -50.94 -19.03 53.07
C CYS A 396 -49.56 -18.90 53.74
N THR A 397 -48.98 -17.70 53.70
CA THR A 397 -47.65 -17.40 54.25
C THR A 397 -47.63 -17.24 55.77
N GLY A 398 -48.78 -17.10 56.43
CA GLY A 398 -48.84 -16.89 57.90
C GLY A 398 -48.52 -18.11 58.77
N GLU A 399 -48.57 -19.33 58.21
CA GLU A 399 -48.48 -20.57 59.00
C GLU A 399 -47.11 -21.26 58.96
N ARG A 400 -46.42 -21.21 57.81
CA ARG A 400 -45.13 -21.86 57.54
C ARG A 400 -44.58 -21.38 56.20
N ASP A 401 -43.31 -21.68 55.94
CA ASP A 401 -42.69 -21.51 54.63
C ASP A 401 -43.47 -22.26 53.55
N ARG A 402 -43.54 -21.64 52.37
CA ARG A 402 -44.24 -22.16 51.21
C ARG A 402 -43.31 -22.22 50.02
N ASP A 403 -43.25 -23.38 49.41
CA ASP A 403 -42.58 -23.54 48.13
C ASP A 403 -43.58 -23.17 47.01
N VAL A 404 -43.15 -22.32 46.08
CA VAL A 404 -43.93 -21.86 44.92
C VAL A 404 -43.15 -22.23 43.66
N GLU A 405 -43.75 -23.02 42.78
CA GLU A 405 -43.21 -23.31 41.46
C GLU A 405 -43.55 -22.17 40.50
N ILE A 406 -42.55 -21.50 39.95
CA ILE A 406 -42.69 -20.50 38.90
C ILE A 406 -42.39 -21.19 37.56
N ARG A 407 -43.36 -21.20 36.66
CA ARG A 407 -43.27 -21.78 35.31
C ARG A 407 -43.18 -20.69 34.26
N GLY A 408 -42.44 -20.97 33.21
CA GLY A 408 -42.05 -19.97 32.25
C GLY A 408 -41.04 -20.45 31.23
N GLU A 409 -40.27 -19.51 30.70
CA GLU A 409 -39.17 -19.76 29.79
C GLU A 409 -37.98 -18.88 30.15
N GLY A 410 -36.77 -19.30 29.80
CA GLY A 410 -35.60 -18.43 29.90
C GLY A 410 -35.09 -18.19 31.33
N PHE A 411 -35.44 -19.03 32.31
CA PHE A 411 -34.80 -18.98 33.63
C PHE A 411 -33.39 -19.54 33.53
N LEU A 412 -32.38 -18.69 33.76
CA LEU A 412 -30.99 -19.06 33.56
C LEU A 412 -30.30 -19.37 34.90
N GLU A 413 -29.67 -20.53 34.98
CA GLU A 413 -28.66 -20.84 35.99
C GLU A 413 -27.28 -20.70 35.33
N VAL A 414 -26.45 -19.78 35.84
CA VAL A 414 -25.14 -19.45 35.26
C VAL A 414 -24.05 -19.81 36.26
N ASP A 415 -23.22 -20.80 35.91
CA ASP A 415 -22.15 -21.34 36.77
C ASP A 415 -22.64 -21.73 38.18
N GLY A 416 -23.84 -22.33 38.24
CA GLY A 416 -24.50 -22.72 39.50
C GLY A 416 -25.15 -21.56 40.26
N THR A 417 -25.13 -20.34 39.71
CA THR A 417 -25.81 -19.18 40.30
C THR A 417 -27.25 -19.13 39.76
N PRO A 418 -28.27 -19.21 40.63
CA PRO A 418 -29.68 -19.12 40.22
C PRO A 418 -30.09 -17.67 39.90
N PRO A 419 -31.20 -17.44 39.19
CA PRO A 419 -31.74 -16.10 39.00
C PRO A 419 -32.20 -15.50 40.32
N ALA A 420 -32.10 -14.18 40.46
CA ALA A 420 -32.66 -13.46 41.59
C ALA A 420 -34.18 -13.34 41.40
N VAL A 421 -34.94 -13.75 42.41
CA VAL A 421 -36.41 -13.68 42.37
C VAL A 421 -36.89 -12.79 43.50
N LYS A 422 -37.75 -11.83 43.14
CA LYS A 422 -38.44 -10.95 44.07
C LYS A 422 -39.94 -11.14 43.99
N MET A 423 -40.60 -11.18 45.14
CA MET A 423 -42.05 -11.09 45.27
C MET A 423 -42.39 -9.78 45.99
N ASP A 424 -42.87 -8.78 45.25
CA ASP A 424 -42.84 -7.37 45.65
C ASP A 424 -41.39 -6.93 45.99
N ASP A 425 -41.13 -6.53 47.23
CA ASP A 425 -39.81 -6.14 47.73
C ASP A 425 -39.07 -7.29 48.44
N LEU A 426 -39.67 -8.49 48.52
CA LEU A 426 -39.10 -9.65 49.21
C LEU A 426 -38.22 -10.47 48.27
N ASP A 427 -36.93 -10.60 48.61
CA ASP A 427 -36.03 -11.57 47.97
C ASP A 427 -36.40 -13.00 48.40
N VAL A 428 -36.69 -13.88 47.45
CA VAL A 428 -37.04 -15.29 47.72
C VAL A 428 -35.95 -16.23 47.20
N GLU A 429 -35.65 -17.27 47.96
CA GLU A 429 -34.59 -18.25 47.64
C GLU A 429 -35.07 -19.21 46.54
N VAL A 430 -34.28 -19.39 45.48
CA VAL A 430 -34.48 -20.45 44.48
C VAL A 430 -33.92 -21.76 45.01
N ILE A 431 -34.76 -22.79 45.10
CA ILE A 431 -34.44 -24.08 45.74
C ILE A 431 -34.07 -25.15 44.71
N SER A 432 -34.71 -25.12 43.54
CA SER A 432 -34.52 -26.14 42.50
C SER A 432 -35.00 -25.66 41.14
N PHE A 433 -34.43 -26.21 40.07
CA PHE A 433 -34.89 -26.04 38.71
C PHE A 433 -35.44 -27.35 38.13
N ALA A 434 -36.30 -27.23 37.12
CA ALA A 434 -36.72 -28.37 36.30
C ALA A 434 -36.82 -27.99 34.81
N ASP A 435 -36.86 -29.03 33.97
CA ASP A 435 -36.96 -28.90 32.51
C ASP A 435 -35.86 -28.00 31.91
N CYS A 436 -34.60 -28.32 32.28
CA CYS A 436 -33.43 -27.55 31.89
C CYS A 436 -32.71 -28.14 30.67
N ASP A 437 -32.38 -27.27 29.72
CA ASP A 437 -31.48 -27.54 28.62
C ASP A 437 -30.16 -26.78 28.83
N THR A 438 -29.04 -27.34 28.34
CA THR A 438 -27.76 -26.64 28.36
C THR A 438 -27.67 -25.64 27.21
N LEU A 439 -27.30 -24.39 27.50
CA LEU A 439 -26.92 -23.40 26.49
C LEU A 439 -25.41 -23.44 26.27
N PRO A 440 -24.93 -23.58 25.02
CA PRO A 440 -23.49 -23.66 24.72
C PRO A 440 -22.85 -22.27 24.79
N VAL A 441 -22.44 -21.84 25.99
CA VAL A 441 -21.72 -20.58 26.19
C VAL A 441 -20.25 -20.88 26.45
N VAL A 442 -19.35 -20.27 25.67
CA VAL A 442 -17.91 -20.49 25.81
C VAL A 442 -17.44 -20.05 27.20
N GLY A 443 -16.81 -20.97 27.93
CA GLY A 443 -16.22 -20.70 29.24
C GLY A 443 -17.22 -20.61 30.41
N MET A 444 -18.51 -20.91 30.21
CA MET A 444 -19.54 -20.89 31.24
C MET A 444 -20.40 -22.15 31.20
N THR A 445 -20.93 -22.58 32.34
CA THR A 445 -21.97 -23.60 32.42
C THR A 445 -23.31 -22.89 32.54
N VAL A 446 -24.11 -22.89 31.47
CA VAL A 446 -25.41 -22.21 31.46
C VAL A 446 -26.52 -23.22 31.24
N GLN A 447 -27.47 -23.27 32.17
CA GLN A 447 -28.71 -24.01 32.01
C GLN A 447 -29.86 -23.05 31.80
N ARG A 448 -30.74 -23.37 30.85
CA ARG A 448 -31.99 -22.67 30.59
C ARG A 448 -33.14 -23.58 30.96
N CYS A 449 -33.91 -23.18 31.97
CA CYS A 449 -34.96 -23.98 32.57
C CYS A 449 -36.34 -23.39 32.26
N ALA A 450 -37.35 -24.26 32.17
CA ALA A 450 -38.75 -23.86 32.00
C ALA A 450 -39.49 -23.69 33.33
N SER A 451 -38.91 -24.16 34.45
CA SER A 451 -39.47 -23.91 35.76
C SER A 451 -38.41 -23.83 36.86
N MET A 452 -38.76 -23.11 37.93
CA MET A 452 -37.99 -23.05 39.16
C MET A 452 -38.91 -23.05 40.37
N THR A 453 -38.46 -23.63 41.48
CA THR A 453 -39.18 -23.60 42.75
C THR A 453 -38.49 -22.61 43.68
N VAL A 454 -39.25 -21.68 44.24
CA VAL A 454 -38.77 -20.70 45.22
C VAL A 454 -39.40 -20.91 46.59
N ARG A 455 -38.67 -20.55 47.66
CA ARG A 455 -39.18 -20.57 49.03
C ARG A 455 -39.63 -19.19 49.46
N VAL A 456 -40.91 -19.07 49.79
CA VAL A 456 -41.48 -17.88 50.45
C VAL A 456 -41.43 -18.10 51.96
N PRO A 457 -40.61 -17.34 52.71
CA PRO A 457 -40.53 -17.48 54.16
C PRO A 457 -41.85 -17.16 54.87
N GLN A 458 -42.10 -17.81 56.00
CA GLN A 458 -43.28 -17.57 56.81
C GLN A 458 -43.40 -16.10 57.23
N GLY A 459 -44.54 -15.48 56.92
CA GLY A 459 -44.92 -14.15 57.40
C GLY A 459 -44.19 -12.97 56.76
N GLU A 460 -43.30 -13.19 55.79
CA GLU A 460 -42.50 -12.11 55.19
C GLU A 460 -43.20 -11.43 54.00
N LEU A 461 -44.09 -12.13 53.30
CA LEU A 461 -44.91 -11.52 52.25
C LEU A 461 -46.05 -10.72 52.89
N ALA A 462 -45.91 -9.40 52.92
CA ALA A 462 -46.88 -8.51 53.55
C ALA A 462 -48.19 -8.47 52.75
N VAL A 463 -49.32 -8.65 53.44
CA VAL A 463 -50.64 -8.31 52.90
C VAL A 463 -51.01 -6.95 53.49
N ALA A 464 -51.40 -5.98 52.65
CA ALA A 464 -51.80 -4.67 53.12
C ALA A 464 -52.92 -4.80 54.17
N MET A 465 -52.84 -4.06 55.28
CA MET A 465 -53.84 -4.13 56.35
C MET A 465 -55.24 -3.83 55.79
N GLY A 466 -56.12 -4.84 55.78
CA GLY A 466 -57.50 -4.74 55.30
C GLY A 466 -57.77 -5.49 53.99
N GLU A 467 -56.75 -6.01 53.32
CA GLU A 467 -56.90 -6.88 52.15
C GLU A 467 -56.90 -8.35 52.56
N ALA A 468 -57.78 -9.14 51.95
CA ALA A 468 -57.84 -10.59 52.17
C ALA A 468 -56.81 -11.35 51.31
N TYR A 469 -56.31 -10.72 50.25
CA TYR A 469 -55.39 -11.29 49.26
C TYR A 469 -54.47 -10.18 48.74
N ALA A 470 -53.17 -10.47 48.64
CA ALA A 470 -52.22 -9.66 47.88
C ALA A 470 -51.87 -10.40 46.58
N GLN A 471 -51.65 -9.65 45.50
CA GLN A 471 -51.11 -10.17 44.24
C GLN A 471 -49.67 -9.66 44.14
N PRO A 472 -48.69 -10.38 44.72
CA PRO A 472 -47.32 -9.91 44.70
C PRO A 472 -46.81 -9.83 43.26
N LEU A 473 -46.07 -8.78 42.95
CA LEU A 473 -45.38 -8.63 41.69
C LEU A 473 -44.18 -9.57 41.68
N ILE A 474 -44.11 -10.52 40.75
CA ILE A 474 -43.00 -11.48 40.68
C ILE A 474 -41.97 -10.97 39.68
N ARG A 475 -40.86 -10.47 40.17
CA ARG A 475 -39.72 -10.09 39.33
C ARG A 475 -38.67 -11.20 39.33
N VAL A 476 -38.24 -11.64 38.15
CA VAL A 476 -37.15 -12.61 37.98
C VAL A 476 -36.05 -11.94 37.19
N GLU A 477 -34.82 -11.95 37.70
CA GLU A 477 -33.63 -11.39 37.07
C GLU A 477 -32.55 -12.48 36.93
N ASN A 478 -32.21 -12.81 35.69
CA ASN A 478 -31.17 -13.78 35.37
C ASN A 478 -29.79 -13.27 35.83
N PRO A 479 -28.88 -14.18 36.24
CA PRO A 479 -27.55 -13.79 36.70
C PRO A 479 -26.75 -13.03 35.64
N GLN A 480 -25.76 -12.26 36.09
CA GLN A 480 -24.75 -11.68 35.19
C GLN A 480 -23.93 -12.81 34.53
N PRO A 481 -23.48 -12.65 33.28
CA PRO A 481 -23.58 -11.43 32.46
C PRO A 481 -24.86 -11.30 31.62
N ALA A 482 -25.80 -12.26 31.67
CA ALA A 482 -27.06 -12.14 30.92
C ALA A 482 -27.88 -10.94 31.40
N GLY A 483 -28.07 -10.82 32.72
CA GLY A 483 -28.59 -9.63 33.40
C GLY A 483 -29.97 -9.17 32.96
N CYS A 484 -30.78 -10.06 32.38
CA CYS A 484 -32.13 -9.75 31.92
C CYS A 484 -33.17 -10.12 32.96
N PHE A 485 -34.29 -9.41 32.96
CA PHE A 485 -35.35 -9.56 33.91
C PHE A 485 -36.75 -9.51 33.28
N VAL A 486 -37.71 -10.03 34.03
CA VAL A 486 -39.14 -9.93 33.78
C VAL A 486 -39.84 -9.56 35.08
N VAL A 487 -41.01 -8.93 34.98
CA VAL A 487 -41.80 -8.40 36.10
C VAL A 487 -43.25 -8.83 35.96
#